data_AF-A0A7C7NY15-F1
#
_entry.id   AF-A0A7C7NY15-F1
#
_cell.length_a   1.000
_cell.length_b   1.000
_cell.length_c   1.000
_cell.angle_alpha   90.00
_cell.angle_beta   90.00
_cell.angle_gamma   90.00
#
_symmetry.space_group_name_H-M   'P 1'
#
loop_
_entity.id
_entity.type
_entity.pdbx_description
1 polymer ?
#
loop_
_entity_poly.entity_id
_entity_poly.type
_entity_poly.pdbx_seq_one_letter_code
_entity_poly.pdbx_strand_id
1 'polypeptide(L)'
;MTALVCPKCGETASGSFCQKCGAKVQGRFCQKCGAQASPAAHFCNQCGNQIAVREHRAAATATLGGKNLPWWLAGAAMFALIVVLGTQMVQPGGPSMPTAAPVTTQSGGGAVTGMPPDLSSMTPVEAADRLFNRVMTAVAAGDSTEAQQFMPMAIAAYDRARPLNTDGLFHLSMLQRTAMQLEAALVTAREILEANSDHLLGLSAAAKAAVELGRSDIAAVYYERVLDVYESQIEQDIPEYVDHAPITDNLRSEAEAFLSGR
;
A
#
# COMPACT_ATOMS: atom_id res chain seq x y z
N MET A 1 17.04 -22.44 12.72
CA MET A 1 16.59 -21.09 12.34
C MET A 1 16.25 -20.36 13.62
N THR A 2 17.00 -19.32 14.00
CA THR A 2 16.73 -18.62 15.26
C THR A 2 15.51 -17.74 15.06
N ALA A 3 14.40 -18.10 15.68
CA ALA A 3 13.16 -17.36 15.57
C ALA A 3 13.31 -16.03 16.33
N LEU A 4 13.01 -14.91 15.67
CA LEU A 4 13.11 -13.58 16.27
C LEU A 4 11.81 -13.25 16.98
N VAL A 5 11.89 -12.64 18.17
CA VAL A 5 10.70 -12.15 18.87
C VAL A 5 10.36 -10.76 18.38
N CYS A 6 9.09 -10.52 18.03
CA CYS A 6 8.61 -9.21 17.60
C CYS A 6 8.67 -8.22 18.77
N PRO A 7 9.38 -7.08 18.63
CA PRO A 7 9.50 -6.10 19.71
C PRO A 7 8.19 -5.34 20.00
N LYS A 8 7.20 -5.38 19.09
CA LYS A 8 5.90 -4.70 19.26
C LYS A 8 4.86 -5.56 19.97
N CYS A 9 4.81 -6.87 19.71
CA CYS A 9 3.74 -7.74 20.21
C CYS A 9 4.22 -9.02 20.91
N GLY A 10 5.53 -9.25 21.03
CA GLY A 10 6.10 -10.40 21.72
C GLY A 10 5.97 -11.75 21.01
N GLU A 11 5.38 -11.78 19.81
CA GLU A 11 5.18 -13.03 19.06
C GLU A 11 6.42 -13.42 18.28
N THR A 12 6.61 -14.72 18.09
CA THR A 12 7.65 -15.27 17.21
C THR A 12 7.41 -14.82 15.77
N ALA A 13 8.45 -14.30 15.12
CA ALA A 13 8.39 -13.83 13.75
C ALA A 13 9.43 -14.53 12.87
N SER A 14 8.99 -14.89 11.67
CA SER A 14 9.82 -15.39 10.57
C SER A 14 9.76 -14.37 9.43
N GLY A 15 10.90 -13.79 9.06
CA GLY A 15 11.01 -12.77 8.02
C GLY A 15 11.14 -11.32 8.52
N SER A 16 11.11 -10.37 7.58
CA SER A 16 11.35 -8.94 7.85
C SER A 16 10.21 -8.24 8.61
N PHE A 17 9.02 -8.84 8.67
CA PHE A 17 7.82 -8.30 9.29
C PHE A 17 7.13 -9.37 10.14
N CYS A 18 6.50 -8.97 11.24
CA CYS A 18 5.74 -9.86 12.11
C CYS A 18 4.39 -10.20 11.48
N GLN A 19 4.09 -11.48 11.35
CA GLN A 19 2.86 -11.97 10.74
C GLN A 19 1.59 -11.63 11.55
N LYS A 20 1.74 -11.41 12.87
CA LYS A 20 0.62 -11.09 13.76
C LYS A 20 0.27 -9.61 13.77
N CYS A 21 1.28 -8.73 13.87
CA CYS A 21 1.08 -7.30 14.10
C CYS A 21 1.70 -6.38 13.03
N GLY A 22 2.23 -6.93 11.93
CA GLY A 22 2.82 -6.15 10.83
C GLY A 22 4.11 -5.39 11.17
N ALA A 23 4.56 -5.36 12.44
CA ALA A 23 5.75 -4.63 12.84
C ALA A 23 7.00 -5.18 12.17
N LYS A 24 7.90 -4.29 11.75
CA LYS A 24 9.21 -4.66 11.21
C LYS A 24 10.03 -5.38 12.29
N VAL A 25 10.54 -6.56 11.96
CA VAL A 25 11.35 -7.37 12.88
C VAL A 25 12.81 -7.26 12.46
N GLN A 26 13.70 -7.09 13.43
CA GLN A 26 15.11 -6.87 13.15
C GLN A 26 15.77 -8.14 12.60
N GLY A 27 15.96 -8.19 11.28
CA GLY A 27 16.72 -9.22 10.59
C GLY A 27 16.94 -8.84 9.13
N ARG A 28 18.10 -9.21 8.56
CA ARG A 28 18.33 -9.11 7.12
C ARG A 28 17.80 -10.39 6.50
N PHE A 29 16.82 -10.29 5.61
CA PHE A 29 16.27 -11.43 4.87
C PHE A 29 16.46 -11.19 3.38
N CYS A 30 16.68 -12.27 2.64
CA CYS A 30 16.72 -12.21 1.19
C CYS A 30 15.33 -11.84 0.66
N GLN A 31 15.25 -10.77 -0.13
CA GLN A 31 13.98 -10.33 -0.70
C GLN A 31 13.44 -11.28 -1.78
N LYS A 32 14.30 -12.13 -2.36
CA LYS A 32 13.92 -13.08 -3.41
C LYS A 32 13.40 -14.41 -2.87
N CYS A 33 14.02 -14.97 -1.83
CA CYS A 33 13.69 -16.32 -1.34
C CYS A 33 13.34 -16.39 0.15
N GLY A 34 13.30 -15.25 0.87
CA GLY A 34 12.92 -15.20 2.28
C GLY A 34 13.96 -15.74 3.28
N ALA A 35 15.06 -16.32 2.80
CA ALA A 35 16.10 -16.88 3.67
C ALA A 35 16.76 -15.78 4.53
N GLN A 36 17.08 -16.12 5.77
CA GLN A 36 17.81 -15.23 6.67
C GLN A 36 19.22 -15.01 6.13
N ALA A 37 19.55 -13.75 5.89
CA ALA A 37 20.85 -13.33 5.41
C ALA A 37 21.76 -12.99 6.58
N SER A 38 23.03 -13.39 6.47
CA SER A 38 24.05 -12.94 7.41
C SER A 38 24.16 -11.40 7.36
N PRO A 39 24.38 -10.72 8.50
CA PRO A 39 24.55 -9.27 8.55
C PRO A 39 25.58 -8.72 7.57
N ALA A 40 26.63 -9.51 7.26
CA ALA A 40 27.71 -9.14 6.35
C ALA A 40 27.56 -9.68 4.91
N ALA A 41 26.48 -10.42 4.59
CA ALA A 41 26.33 -11.02 3.26
C ALA A 41 25.91 -9.97 2.22
N HIS A 42 26.67 -9.92 1.12
CA HIS A 42 26.34 -9.15 -0.08
C HIS A 42 25.43 -9.93 -1.05
N PHE A 43 25.42 -11.26 -0.95
CA PHE A 43 24.61 -12.17 -1.77
C PHE A 43 23.94 -13.21 -0.87
N CYS A 44 22.78 -13.72 -1.29
CA CYS A 44 22.09 -14.77 -0.56
C CYS A 44 22.77 -16.11 -0.77
N ASN A 45 23.19 -16.74 0.33
CA ASN A 45 23.80 -18.07 0.30
C ASN A 45 22.83 -19.19 -0.10
N GLN A 46 21.53 -18.92 -0.21
CA GLN A 46 20.50 -19.90 -0.57
C GLN A 46 20.07 -19.78 -2.04
N CYS A 47 19.91 -18.55 -2.57
CA CYS A 47 19.38 -18.34 -3.93
C CYS A 47 20.27 -17.47 -4.84
N GLY A 48 21.43 -17.01 -4.36
CA GLY A 48 22.40 -16.21 -5.12
C GLY A 48 22.03 -14.74 -5.34
N ASN A 49 20.84 -14.28 -4.91
CA ASN A 49 20.41 -12.90 -5.15
C ASN A 49 21.25 -11.89 -4.36
N GLN A 50 21.53 -10.72 -4.95
CA GLN A 50 22.19 -9.63 -4.23
C GLN A 50 21.33 -9.15 -3.06
N ILE A 51 21.96 -8.86 -1.92
CA ILE A 51 21.36 -8.31 -0.69
C ILE A 51 21.94 -6.91 -0.42
N ALA A 52 22.48 -6.27 -1.45
CA ALA A 52 23.22 -5.03 -1.33
C ALA A 52 22.32 -3.90 -0.80
N VAL A 53 22.80 -3.28 0.28
CA VAL A 53 22.37 -1.97 0.75
C VAL A 53 23.51 -1.02 0.40
N ARG A 54 23.30 -0.18 -0.60
CA ARG A 54 24.10 1.01 -0.96
C ARG A 54 23.10 1.97 -1.62
N GLU A 55 22.89 3.23 -1.29
CA GLU A 55 23.55 4.22 -0.46
C GLU A 55 22.52 5.34 -0.20
N HIS A 56 21.82 5.37 0.94
CA HIS A 56 21.05 6.57 1.36
C HIS A 56 21.78 7.39 2.44
N ARG A 57 22.96 6.94 2.90
CA ARG A 57 23.78 7.68 3.88
C ARG A 57 24.62 8.80 3.25
N ALA A 58 24.86 8.78 1.94
CA ALA A 58 25.60 9.84 1.25
C ALA A 58 24.78 11.15 1.12
N ALA A 59 23.46 11.06 1.05
CA ALA A 59 22.59 12.24 0.95
C ALA A 59 22.46 13.01 2.29
N ALA A 60 22.56 12.33 3.43
CA ALA A 60 22.45 12.95 4.76
C ALA A 60 23.73 13.67 5.20
N THR A 61 24.89 13.33 4.64
CA THR A 61 26.17 14.01 4.93
C THR A 61 26.37 15.25 4.06
N ALA A 62 25.71 15.33 2.89
CA ALA A 62 25.73 16.52 2.03
C ALA A 62 24.93 17.70 2.61
N THR A 63 23.89 17.45 3.42
CA THR A 63 23.04 18.51 4.00
C THR A 63 23.58 19.12 5.29
N LEU A 64 24.56 18.48 5.95
CA LEU A 64 25.17 18.97 7.20
C LEU A 64 26.52 19.67 6.97
N GLY A 65 26.94 19.84 5.72
CA GLY A 65 28.16 20.55 5.34
C GLY A 65 28.07 22.07 5.51
N GLY A 66 28.22 22.55 6.74
CA GLY A 66 29.00 23.73 7.16
C GLY A 66 28.87 25.10 6.46
N LYS A 67 27.94 25.34 5.52
CA LYS A 67 27.93 26.61 4.74
C LYS A 67 26.58 27.35 4.66
N ASN A 68 25.57 26.95 5.44
CA ASN A 68 24.23 27.56 5.41
C ASN A 68 23.76 28.13 6.77
N LEU A 69 24.70 28.57 7.61
CA LEU A 69 24.43 29.20 8.91
C LEU A 69 23.38 30.35 8.87
N PRO A 70 23.27 31.17 7.81
CA PRO A 70 22.24 32.22 7.74
C PRO A 70 20.81 31.69 7.59
N TRP A 71 20.62 30.55 6.90
CA TRP A 71 19.29 30.02 6.59
C TRP A 71 18.66 29.31 7.79
N TRP A 72 19.48 28.79 8.70
CA TRP A 72 19.02 28.21 9.96
C TRP A 72 18.43 29.25 10.91
N LEU A 73 18.98 30.46 10.95
CA LEU A 73 18.43 31.58 11.74
C LEU A 73 17.05 32.00 11.20
N ALA A 74 16.88 32.05 9.87
CA ALA A 74 15.59 32.35 9.26
C ALA A 74 14.55 31.25 9.53
N GLY A 75 14.94 29.97 9.43
CA GLY A 75 14.07 28.84 9.73
C GLY A 75 13.65 28.78 11.20
N ALA A 76 14.59 29.01 12.12
CA ALA A 76 14.31 29.04 13.56
C ALA A 76 13.41 30.22 13.95
N ALA A 77 13.62 31.40 13.36
CA ALA A 77 12.77 32.57 13.59
C ALA A 77 11.34 32.34 13.08
N MET A 78 11.17 31.72 11.91
CA MET A 78 9.85 31.40 11.37
C MET A 78 9.12 30.33 12.19
N PHE A 79 9.83 29.29 12.64
CA PHE A 79 9.26 28.27 13.52
C PHE A 79 8.82 28.87 14.86
N ALA A 80 9.65 29.72 15.48
CA ALA A 80 9.29 30.42 16.71
C ALA A 80 8.05 31.30 16.52
N LEU A 81 7.93 31.99 15.39
CA LEU A 81 6.77 32.82 15.06
C LEU A 81 5.49 31.99 14.89
N ILE A 82 5.57 30.83 14.23
CA ILE A 82 4.45 29.88 14.08
C ILE A 82 4.00 29.35 15.45
N VAL A 83 4.93 28.98 16.32
CA VAL A 83 4.61 28.52 17.68
C VAL A 83 3.92 29.62 18.49
N VAL A 84 4.45 30.84 18.46
CA VAL A 84 3.85 31.99 19.16
C VAL A 84 2.44 32.28 18.65
N LEU A 85 2.23 32.32 17.32
CA LEU A 85 0.90 32.53 16.74
C LEU A 85 -0.07 31.38 17.07
N GLY A 86 0.40 30.13 17.07
CA GLY A 86 -0.40 28.97 17.45
C GLY A 86 -0.84 28.99 18.91
N THR A 87 0.00 29.49 19.82
CA THR A 87 -0.36 29.63 21.25
C THR A 87 -1.35 30.77 21.52
N GLN A 88 -1.42 31.79 20.66
CA GLN A 88 -2.37 32.91 20.80
C GLN A 88 -3.79 32.58 20.32
N MET A 89 -3.97 31.53 19.48
CA MET A 89 -5.29 31.05 19.06
C MET A 89 -5.95 30.09 20.07
N VAL A 90 -5.26 29.70 21.14
CA VAL A 90 -5.83 28.88 22.21
C VAL A 90 -6.20 29.79 23.39
N GLN A 91 -7.36 30.45 23.31
CA GLN A 91 -8.00 31.02 24.48
C GLN A 91 -8.58 29.89 25.35
N PRO A 92 -8.38 29.89 26.68
CA PRO A 92 -9.03 28.96 27.57
C PRO A 92 -10.49 29.40 27.81
N GLY A 93 -11.39 28.87 27.01
CA GLY A 93 -12.82 29.10 27.15
C GLY A 93 -13.63 28.05 26.37
N GLY A 94 -13.93 26.92 27.02
CA GLY A 94 -14.82 25.89 26.48
C GLY A 94 -15.32 24.94 27.59
N PRO A 95 -16.54 24.37 27.47
CA PRO A 95 -17.33 23.88 28.60
C PRO A 95 -16.84 22.56 29.19
N SER A 96 -17.19 22.35 30.46
CA SER A 96 -16.95 21.14 31.24
C SER A 96 -17.33 19.86 30.50
N MET A 97 -16.34 19.00 30.27
CA MET A 97 -16.54 17.62 29.81
C MET A 97 -17.20 16.81 30.93
N PRO A 98 -18.28 16.05 30.66
CA PRO A 98 -18.78 15.09 31.62
C PRO A 98 -17.79 13.93 31.77
N THR A 99 -17.57 13.53 33.02
CA THR A 99 -16.76 12.38 33.42
C THR A 99 -17.24 11.13 32.68
N ALA A 100 -16.37 10.55 31.84
CA ALA A 100 -16.63 9.27 31.23
C ALA A 100 -16.68 8.18 32.32
N ALA A 101 -17.79 7.44 32.38
CA ALA A 101 -17.91 6.22 33.15
C ALA A 101 -16.86 5.20 32.67
N PRO A 102 -16.40 4.26 33.53
CA PRO A 102 -15.43 3.25 33.12
C PRO A 102 -16.05 2.38 32.03
N VAL A 103 -15.50 2.45 30.83
CA VAL A 103 -15.77 1.48 29.77
C VAL A 103 -15.17 0.17 30.26
N THR A 104 -16.03 -0.74 30.67
CA THR A 104 -15.70 -2.16 30.78
C THR A 104 -15.13 -2.59 29.44
N THR A 105 -13.86 -3.00 29.43
CA THR A 105 -13.22 -3.68 28.31
C THR A 105 -13.99 -4.96 27.99
N GLN A 106 -15.00 -4.84 27.15
CA GLN A 106 -15.63 -5.98 26.51
C GLN A 106 -14.83 -6.25 25.25
N SER A 107 -13.92 -7.22 25.36
CA SER A 107 -13.22 -7.83 24.26
C SER A 107 -14.23 -8.48 23.32
N GLY A 108 -14.76 -7.69 22.38
CA GLY A 108 -15.51 -8.18 21.21
C GLY A 108 -14.60 -8.78 20.14
N GLY A 109 -13.48 -9.38 20.53
CA GLY A 109 -12.70 -10.25 19.66
C GLY A 109 -13.32 -11.63 19.76
N GLY A 110 -14.30 -11.91 18.89
CA GLY A 110 -14.66 -13.29 18.61
C GLY A 110 -13.38 -14.03 18.28
N ALA A 111 -12.94 -14.89 19.19
CA ALA A 111 -11.84 -15.79 18.96
C ALA A 111 -12.28 -16.72 17.83
N VAL A 112 -11.90 -16.39 16.60
CA VAL A 112 -11.63 -17.42 15.62
C VAL A 112 -10.45 -18.20 16.21
N THR A 113 -10.77 -19.29 16.90
CA THR A 113 -9.84 -20.39 17.13
C THR A 113 -9.56 -21.04 15.79
N GLY A 114 -8.86 -20.31 14.92
CA GLY A 114 -8.22 -20.82 13.74
C GLY A 114 -6.73 -20.92 14.06
N MET A 115 -6.16 -22.10 13.87
CA MET A 115 -4.71 -22.23 13.70
C MET A 115 -4.24 -21.10 12.77
N PRO A 116 -3.14 -20.37 13.08
CA PRO A 116 -2.58 -19.44 12.12
C PRO A 116 -2.46 -20.15 10.77
N PRO A 117 -2.94 -19.54 9.67
CA PRO A 117 -2.99 -20.20 8.37
C PRO A 117 -1.64 -20.85 8.07
N ASP A 118 -1.64 -22.12 7.67
CA ASP A 118 -0.40 -22.81 7.35
C ASP A 118 0.24 -22.14 6.12
N LEU A 119 1.22 -21.28 6.37
CA LEU A 119 1.92 -20.52 5.34
C LEU A 119 2.81 -21.40 4.46
N SER A 120 3.09 -22.64 4.88
CA SER A 120 3.92 -23.56 4.11
C SER A 120 3.18 -24.19 2.92
N SER A 121 1.84 -24.05 2.86
CA SER A 121 1.00 -24.56 1.78
C SER A 121 0.47 -23.49 0.82
N MET A 122 0.72 -22.20 1.07
CA MET A 122 0.29 -21.13 0.16
C MET A 122 1.34 -20.78 -0.88
N THR A 123 0.89 -20.52 -2.09
CA THR A 123 1.68 -19.86 -3.13
C THR A 123 1.98 -18.41 -2.72
N PRO A 124 3.04 -17.78 -3.28
CA PRO A 124 3.34 -16.37 -3.02
C PRO A 124 2.19 -15.41 -3.34
N VAL A 125 1.41 -15.69 -4.38
CA VAL A 125 0.25 -14.88 -4.79
C VAL A 125 -0.89 -15.02 -3.79
N GLU A 126 -1.25 -16.25 -3.38
CA GLU A 126 -2.31 -16.44 -2.36
C GLU A 126 -1.96 -15.77 -1.03
N ALA A 127 -0.67 -15.75 -0.66
CA ALA A 127 -0.21 -15.03 0.51
C ALA A 127 -0.33 -13.50 0.34
N ALA A 128 -0.16 -12.98 -0.88
CA ALA A 128 -0.39 -11.57 -1.20
C ALA A 128 -1.90 -11.23 -1.18
N ASP A 129 -2.76 -12.08 -1.74
CA ASP A 129 -4.21 -11.87 -1.79
C ASP A 129 -4.84 -11.85 -0.40
N ARG A 130 -4.32 -12.66 0.53
CA ARG A 130 -4.69 -12.57 1.95
C ARG A 130 -4.44 -11.18 2.53
N LEU A 131 -3.30 -10.58 2.21
CA LEU A 131 -2.92 -9.26 2.69
C LEU A 131 -3.70 -8.16 1.98
N PHE A 132 -3.95 -8.32 0.68
CA PHE A 132 -4.87 -7.46 -0.07
C PHE A 132 -6.24 -7.40 0.61
N ASN A 133 -6.87 -8.56 0.81
CA ASN A 133 -8.19 -8.67 1.41
C ASN A 133 -8.24 -8.04 2.80
N ARG A 134 -7.21 -8.25 3.62
CA ARG A 134 -7.09 -7.60 4.93
C ARG A 134 -7.04 -6.07 4.82
N VAL A 135 -6.18 -5.55 3.95
CA VAL A 135 -6.01 -4.11 3.75
C VAL A 135 -7.30 -3.48 3.21
N MET A 136 -7.89 -4.06 2.17
CA MET A 136 -9.11 -3.54 1.54
C MET A 136 -10.31 -3.62 2.47
N THR A 137 -10.41 -4.66 3.31
CA THR A 137 -11.44 -4.75 4.36
C THR A 137 -11.27 -3.65 5.41
N ALA A 138 -10.04 -3.40 5.88
CA ALA A 138 -9.76 -2.31 6.82
C ALA A 138 -10.09 -0.94 6.22
N VAL A 139 -9.74 -0.71 4.95
CA VAL A 139 -10.09 0.52 4.21
C VAL A 139 -11.60 0.70 4.13
N ALA A 140 -12.34 -0.34 3.74
CA ALA A 140 -13.79 -0.29 3.64
C ALA A 140 -14.47 -0.05 5.00
N ALA A 141 -13.88 -0.56 6.09
CA ALA A 141 -14.36 -0.32 7.45
C ALA A 141 -13.94 1.03 8.05
N GLY A 142 -13.11 1.82 7.35
CA GLY A 142 -12.56 3.07 7.85
C GLY A 142 -11.46 2.90 8.92
N ASP A 143 -10.96 1.68 9.13
CA ASP A 143 -9.84 1.40 10.03
C ASP A 143 -8.51 1.76 9.36
N SER A 144 -8.24 3.07 9.34
CA SER A 144 -7.01 3.63 8.81
C SER A 144 -5.76 3.13 9.53
N THR A 145 -5.85 2.73 10.80
CA THR A 145 -4.69 2.24 11.57
C THR A 145 -4.28 0.87 11.07
N GLU A 146 -5.23 -0.05 10.93
CA GLU A 146 -4.94 -1.38 10.40
C GLU A 146 -4.51 -1.33 8.93
N ALA A 147 -5.22 -0.55 8.11
CA ALA A 147 -4.87 -0.38 6.70
C ALA A 147 -3.41 0.11 6.54
N GLN A 148 -3.02 1.18 7.24
CA GLN A 148 -1.66 1.71 7.18
C GLN A 148 -0.60 0.73 7.70
N GLN A 149 -0.94 -0.07 8.71
CA GLN A 149 -0.01 -1.06 9.27
C GLN A 149 0.33 -2.18 8.28
N PHE A 150 -0.65 -2.66 7.50
CA PHE A 150 -0.47 -3.80 6.60
C PHE A 150 -0.19 -3.41 5.15
N MET A 151 -0.51 -2.18 4.74
CA MET A 151 -0.33 -1.70 3.36
C MET A 151 1.08 -1.96 2.78
N PRO A 152 2.20 -1.60 3.45
CA PRO A 152 3.53 -1.84 2.88
C PRO A 152 3.86 -3.32 2.72
N MET A 153 3.27 -4.18 3.57
CA MET A 153 3.49 -5.61 3.51
C MET A 153 2.71 -6.26 2.36
N ALA A 154 1.49 -5.77 2.08
CA ALA A 154 0.67 -6.23 0.97
C ALA A 154 1.33 -5.89 -0.39
N ILE A 155 1.76 -4.64 -0.57
CA ILE A 155 2.48 -4.21 -1.79
C ILE A 155 3.74 -5.06 -2.00
N ALA A 156 4.57 -5.19 -0.95
CA ALA A 156 5.79 -5.98 -1.02
C ALA A 156 5.55 -7.49 -1.22
N ALA A 157 4.35 -8.00 -0.92
CA ALA A 157 4.00 -9.38 -1.19
C ALA A 157 3.76 -9.61 -2.68
N TYR A 158 2.99 -8.74 -3.34
CA TYR A 158 2.80 -8.78 -4.79
C TYR A 158 4.11 -8.59 -5.55
N ASP A 159 4.97 -7.64 -5.14
CA ASP A 159 6.28 -7.44 -5.78
C ASP A 159 7.15 -8.70 -5.74
N ARG A 160 7.10 -9.46 -4.63
CA ARG A 160 7.82 -10.74 -4.50
C ARG A 160 7.15 -11.89 -5.25
N ALA A 161 5.84 -11.82 -5.46
CA ALA A 161 5.07 -12.84 -6.15
C ALA A 161 5.15 -12.72 -7.68
N ARG A 162 5.80 -11.67 -8.21
CA ARG A 162 6.05 -11.50 -9.65
C ARG A 162 6.74 -12.74 -10.28
N PRO A 163 6.42 -13.11 -11.53
CA PRO A 163 5.47 -12.43 -12.44
C PRO A 163 4.02 -12.59 -11.99
N LEU A 164 3.23 -11.54 -12.15
CA LEU A 164 1.81 -11.50 -11.79
C LEU A 164 0.96 -11.70 -13.04
N ASN A 165 -0.20 -12.34 -12.89
CA ASN A 165 -1.27 -12.30 -13.88
C ASN A 165 -2.01 -10.95 -13.82
N THR A 166 -3.00 -10.77 -14.70
CA THR A 166 -3.82 -9.55 -14.74
C THR A 166 -4.47 -9.23 -13.40
N ASP A 167 -5.00 -10.24 -12.72
CA ASP A 167 -5.63 -10.10 -11.40
C ASP A 167 -4.66 -9.55 -10.34
N GLY A 168 -3.49 -10.18 -10.18
CA GLY A 168 -2.47 -9.72 -9.24
C GLY A 168 -1.92 -8.33 -9.57
N LEU A 169 -1.78 -7.97 -10.86
CA LEU A 169 -1.43 -6.62 -11.28
C LEU A 169 -2.52 -5.61 -10.92
N PHE A 170 -3.80 -5.98 -11.09
CA PHE A 170 -4.93 -5.14 -10.75
C PHE A 170 -4.97 -4.86 -9.25
N HIS A 171 -4.83 -5.90 -8.41
CA HIS A 171 -4.76 -5.76 -6.95
C HIS A 171 -3.56 -4.92 -6.50
N LEU A 172 -2.38 -5.13 -7.10
CA LEU A 172 -1.19 -4.31 -6.81
C LEU A 172 -1.43 -2.84 -7.16
N SER A 173 -2.01 -2.54 -8.33
CA SER A 173 -2.35 -1.17 -8.72
C SER A 173 -3.35 -0.53 -7.74
N MET A 174 -4.36 -1.27 -7.29
CA MET A 174 -5.32 -0.79 -6.28
C MET A 174 -4.65 -0.47 -4.93
N LEU A 175 -3.76 -1.34 -4.44
CA LEU A 175 -3.01 -1.09 -3.21
C LEU A 175 -2.11 0.15 -3.35
N GLN A 176 -1.41 0.27 -4.48
CA GLN A 176 -0.55 1.43 -4.76
C GLN A 176 -1.37 2.73 -4.80
N ARG A 177 -2.54 2.75 -5.44
CA ARG A 177 -3.46 3.91 -5.40
C ARG A 177 -3.89 4.26 -4.00
N THR A 178 -4.34 3.26 -3.24
CA THR A 178 -4.77 3.43 -1.84
C THR A 178 -3.63 3.95 -0.96
N ALA A 179 -2.38 3.59 -1.27
CA ALA A 179 -1.18 4.07 -0.60
C ALA A 179 -0.68 5.44 -1.12
N MET A 180 -1.42 6.11 -2.01
CA MET A 180 -1.02 7.35 -2.69
C MET A 180 0.27 7.22 -3.53
N GLN A 181 0.61 6.02 -3.98
CA GLN A 181 1.72 5.73 -4.90
C GLN A 181 1.20 5.75 -6.35
N LEU A 182 0.63 6.88 -6.75
CA LEU A 182 -0.24 6.96 -7.93
C LEU A 182 0.51 6.73 -9.25
N GLU A 183 1.77 7.18 -9.37
CA GLU A 183 2.59 6.88 -10.54
C GLU A 183 2.90 5.39 -10.66
N ALA A 184 3.22 4.73 -9.55
CA ALA A 184 3.45 3.29 -9.51
C ALA A 184 2.18 2.52 -9.89
N ALA A 185 1.03 2.94 -9.35
CA ALA A 185 -0.27 2.37 -9.71
C ALA A 185 -0.57 2.47 -11.21
N LEU A 186 -0.32 3.63 -11.82
CA LEU A 186 -0.53 3.84 -13.25
C LEU A 186 0.42 2.97 -14.09
N VAL A 187 1.68 2.82 -13.67
CA VAL A 187 2.64 1.92 -14.33
C VAL A 187 2.16 0.47 -14.23
N THR A 188 1.80 0.00 -13.05
CA THR A 188 1.29 -1.38 -12.85
C THR A 188 0.02 -1.64 -13.67
N ALA A 189 -0.91 -0.67 -13.74
CA ALA A 189 -2.11 -0.80 -14.55
C ALA A 189 -1.80 -0.90 -16.06
N ARG A 190 -0.74 -0.22 -16.53
CA ARG A 190 -0.29 -0.32 -17.92
C ARG A 190 0.32 -1.68 -18.25
N GLU A 191 0.93 -2.38 -17.30
CA GLU A 191 1.39 -3.76 -17.52
C GLU A 191 0.24 -4.69 -17.93
N ILE A 192 -0.98 -4.48 -17.39
CA ILE A 192 -2.19 -5.20 -17.82
C ILE A 192 -2.51 -4.88 -19.28
N LEU A 193 -2.44 -3.59 -19.64
CA LEU A 193 -2.79 -3.10 -20.98
C LEU A 193 -1.75 -3.44 -22.05
N GLU A 194 -0.51 -3.72 -21.66
CA GLU A 194 0.51 -4.28 -22.55
C GLU A 194 0.17 -5.71 -22.98
N ALA A 195 -0.46 -6.49 -22.09
CA ALA A 195 -0.93 -7.84 -22.40
C ALA A 195 -2.26 -7.84 -23.17
N ASN A 196 -3.20 -6.98 -22.77
CA ASN A 196 -4.47 -6.77 -23.45
C ASN A 196 -4.91 -5.31 -23.31
N SER A 197 -4.79 -4.54 -24.40
CA SER A 197 -5.11 -3.11 -24.42
C SER A 197 -6.57 -2.77 -24.13
N ASP A 198 -7.46 -3.77 -24.22
CA ASP A 198 -8.90 -3.61 -24.08
C ASP A 198 -9.40 -4.17 -22.75
N HIS A 199 -8.50 -4.63 -21.88
CA HIS A 199 -8.86 -5.24 -20.62
C HIS A 199 -9.51 -4.24 -19.66
N LEU A 200 -10.78 -4.45 -19.30
CA LEU A 200 -11.59 -3.49 -18.55
C LEU A 200 -10.98 -3.14 -17.19
N LEU A 201 -10.43 -4.12 -16.47
CA LEU A 201 -9.75 -3.87 -15.19
C LEU A 201 -8.48 -3.02 -15.35
N GLY A 202 -7.72 -3.22 -16.43
CA GLY A 202 -6.52 -2.43 -16.72
C GLY A 202 -6.88 -0.99 -17.07
N LEU A 203 -7.91 -0.80 -17.90
CA LEU A 203 -8.42 0.52 -18.27
C LEU A 203 -8.97 1.27 -17.05
N SER A 204 -9.76 0.60 -16.21
CA SER A 204 -10.29 1.15 -14.95
C SER A 204 -9.17 1.58 -14.00
N ALA A 205 -8.18 0.71 -13.76
CA ALA A 205 -7.07 1.02 -12.87
C ALA A 205 -6.23 2.20 -13.38
N ALA A 206 -5.93 2.23 -14.69
CA ALA A 206 -5.14 3.29 -15.30
C ALA A 206 -5.88 4.63 -15.30
N ALA A 207 -7.18 4.62 -15.64
CA ALA A 207 -8.02 5.81 -15.61
C ALA A 207 -8.08 6.42 -14.20
N LYS A 208 -8.41 5.61 -13.19
CA LYS A 208 -8.52 6.07 -11.80
C LYS A 208 -7.19 6.60 -11.25
N ALA A 209 -6.07 5.92 -11.53
CA ALA A 209 -4.75 6.43 -11.16
C ALA A 209 -4.45 7.78 -11.82
N ALA A 210 -4.80 7.94 -13.10
CA ALA A 210 -4.60 9.19 -13.83
C ALA A 210 -5.49 10.32 -13.31
N VAL A 211 -6.74 10.05 -12.92
CA VAL A 211 -7.63 11.03 -12.26
C VAL A 211 -7.00 11.53 -10.96
N GLU A 212 -6.55 10.62 -10.09
CA GLU A 212 -5.96 10.99 -8.79
C GLU A 212 -4.62 11.73 -8.94
N LEU A 213 -3.90 11.50 -10.04
CA LEU A 213 -2.69 12.25 -10.42
C LEU A 213 -2.99 13.68 -10.93
N GLY A 214 -4.27 14.04 -11.12
CA GLY A 214 -4.66 15.28 -11.79
C GLY A 214 -4.36 15.29 -13.30
N ARG A 215 -4.15 14.12 -13.91
CA ARG A 215 -3.87 13.93 -15.33
C ARG A 215 -5.15 13.58 -16.07
N SER A 216 -6.11 14.51 -16.05
CA SER A 216 -7.44 14.29 -16.59
C SER A 216 -7.41 13.97 -18.08
N ASP A 217 -6.52 14.59 -18.86
CA ASP A 217 -6.28 14.27 -20.27
C ASP A 217 -5.94 12.78 -20.49
N ILE A 218 -5.05 12.22 -19.67
CA ILE A 218 -4.70 10.80 -19.73
C ILE A 218 -5.86 9.91 -19.28
N ALA A 219 -6.59 10.30 -18.23
CA ALA A 219 -7.76 9.56 -17.77
C ALA A 219 -8.86 9.48 -18.84
N ALA A 220 -9.08 10.56 -19.60
CA ALA A 220 -10.07 10.60 -20.67
C ALA A 220 -9.78 9.54 -21.74
N VAL A 221 -8.52 9.39 -22.17
CA VAL A 221 -8.14 8.36 -23.16
C VAL A 221 -8.53 6.96 -22.71
N TYR A 222 -8.32 6.63 -21.43
CA TYR A 222 -8.69 5.32 -20.90
C TYR A 222 -10.21 5.14 -20.78
N TYR A 223 -10.94 6.15 -20.32
CA TYR A 223 -12.40 6.09 -20.21
C TYR A 223 -13.10 6.10 -21.58
N GLU A 224 -12.57 6.81 -22.58
CA GLU A 224 -13.04 6.71 -23.96
C GLU A 224 -12.86 5.28 -24.48
N ARG A 225 -11.68 4.68 -24.25
CA ARG A 225 -11.44 3.28 -24.62
C ARG A 225 -12.39 2.32 -23.92
N VAL A 226 -12.71 2.55 -22.63
CA VAL A 226 -13.74 1.77 -21.92
C VAL A 226 -15.05 1.80 -22.70
N LEU A 227 -15.56 2.98 -23.08
CA LEU A 227 -16.84 3.09 -23.77
C LEU A 227 -16.83 2.40 -25.14
N ASP A 228 -15.69 2.42 -25.83
CA ASP A 228 -15.53 1.75 -27.13
C ASP A 228 -15.58 0.22 -27.03
N VAL A 229 -14.99 -0.36 -25.96
CA VAL A 229 -14.78 -1.82 -25.87
C VAL A 229 -15.71 -2.53 -24.89
N TYR A 230 -16.46 -1.78 -24.05
CA TYR A 230 -17.20 -2.32 -22.91
C TYR A 230 -18.05 -3.55 -23.25
N GLU A 231 -18.96 -3.42 -24.23
CA GLU A 231 -19.88 -4.51 -24.60
C GLU A 231 -19.11 -5.73 -25.10
N SER A 232 -18.16 -5.53 -26.01
CA SER A 232 -17.37 -6.62 -26.58
C SER A 232 -16.50 -7.33 -25.54
N GLN A 233 -16.12 -6.65 -24.45
CA GLN A 233 -15.31 -7.22 -23.38
C GLN A 233 -16.16 -7.94 -22.35
N ILE A 234 -17.30 -7.38 -21.96
CA ILE A 234 -18.17 -8.03 -20.96
C ILE A 234 -18.79 -9.33 -21.50
N GLU A 235 -19.03 -9.41 -22.81
CA GLU A 235 -19.52 -10.63 -23.49
C GLU A 235 -18.49 -11.79 -23.54
N GLN A 236 -17.21 -11.54 -23.22
CA GLN A 236 -16.18 -12.58 -23.26
C GLN A 236 -16.18 -13.48 -22.00
N ASP A 237 -17.01 -13.20 -21.00
CA ASP A 237 -17.12 -13.97 -19.75
C ASP A 237 -15.75 -14.27 -19.11
N ILE A 238 -14.85 -13.28 -19.15
CA ILE A 238 -13.52 -13.38 -18.55
C ILE A 238 -13.68 -13.58 -17.03
N PRO A 239 -13.13 -14.65 -16.42
CA PRO A 239 -13.33 -14.95 -14.99
C PRO A 239 -12.98 -13.79 -14.08
N GLU A 240 -11.91 -13.06 -14.38
CA GLU A 240 -11.47 -11.90 -13.63
C GLU A 240 -12.51 -10.78 -13.61
N TYR A 241 -13.33 -10.62 -14.65
CA TYR A 241 -14.44 -9.65 -14.66
C TYR A 241 -15.54 -10.08 -13.70
N VAL A 242 -15.86 -11.38 -13.65
CA VAL A 242 -16.85 -11.92 -12.72
C VAL A 242 -16.42 -11.74 -11.27
N ASP A 243 -15.14 -12.05 -10.98
CA ASP A 243 -14.57 -11.88 -9.64
C ASP A 243 -14.53 -10.40 -9.21
N HIS A 244 -14.56 -9.47 -10.17
CA HIS A 244 -14.54 -8.02 -9.95
C HIS A 244 -15.82 -7.33 -10.46
N ALA A 245 -16.95 -8.05 -10.47
CA ALA A 245 -18.21 -7.57 -11.05
C ALA A 245 -18.63 -6.17 -10.57
N PRO A 246 -18.55 -5.81 -9.27
CA PRO A 246 -18.91 -4.46 -8.83
C PRO A 246 -18.10 -3.35 -9.50
N ILE A 247 -16.88 -3.63 -9.94
CA ILE A 247 -16.02 -2.67 -10.65
C ILE A 247 -16.40 -2.63 -12.12
N THR A 248 -16.50 -3.79 -12.78
CA THR A 248 -16.82 -3.86 -14.21
C THR A 248 -18.23 -3.37 -14.50
N ASP A 249 -19.23 -3.75 -13.71
CA ASP A 249 -20.64 -3.39 -13.90
C ASP A 249 -20.88 -1.88 -13.84
N ASN A 250 -20.11 -1.17 -13.02
CA ASN A 250 -20.21 0.28 -12.86
C ASN A 250 -19.28 1.06 -13.80
N LEU A 251 -18.33 0.40 -14.47
CA LEU A 251 -17.23 1.06 -15.16
C LEU A 251 -17.71 1.93 -16.32
N ARG A 252 -18.73 1.49 -17.06
CA ARG A 252 -19.30 2.30 -18.16
C ARG A 252 -19.89 3.60 -17.65
N SER A 253 -20.76 3.52 -16.65
CA SER A 253 -21.39 4.69 -16.03
C SER A 253 -20.37 5.64 -15.42
N GLU A 254 -19.30 5.09 -14.82
CA GLU A 254 -18.18 5.89 -14.30
C GLU A 254 -17.46 6.65 -15.41
N ALA A 255 -17.18 5.99 -16.55
CA ALA A 255 -16.57 6.60 -17.71
C ALA A 255 -17.43 7.72 -18.32
N GLU A 256 -18.73 7.48 -18.50
CA GLU A 256 -19.70 8.48 -18.99
C GLU A 256 -19.77 9.70 -18.06
N ALA A 257 -19.83 9.48 -16.75
CA ALA A 257 -19.85 10.55 -15.75
C ALA A 257 -18.55 11.37 -15.77
N PHE A 258 -17.40 10.71 -15.87
CA PHE A 258 -16.12 11.41 -15.97
C PHE A 258 -16.03 12.26 -17.24
N LEU A 259 -16.39 11.71 -18.40
CA LEU A 259 -16.26 12.41 -19.68
C LEU A 259 -17.27 13.56 -19.85
N SER A 260 -18.49 13.42 -19.31
CA SER A 260 -19.51 14.48 -19.35
C SER A 260 -19.23 15.64 -18.39
N GLY A 261 -18.45 15.42 -17.33
CA GLY A 261 -18.08 16.45 -16.34
C GLY A 261 -16.86 17.29 -16.72
N ARG A 262 -16.31 17.13 -17.93
CA ARG A 262 -15.12 17.84 -18.43
C ARG A 262 -15.45 19.16 -19.11
#